data_AF-A0A1B8D0Y9-F1
#
_entry.id   AF-A0A1B8D0Y9-F1
#
_cell.length_a   1.000
_cell.length_b   1.000
_cell.length_c   1.000
_cell.angle_alpha   90.00
_cell.angle_beta   90.00
_cell.angle_gamma   90.00
#
_symmetry.space_group_name_H-M   'P 1'
#
loop_
_entity.id
_entity.type
_entity.pdbx_description
1 polymer ?
#
loop_
_entity_poly.entity_id
_entity_poly.type
_entity_poly.pdbx_seq_one_letter_code
_entity_poly.pdbx_strand_id
1 'polypeptide(L)'
;MSGRMLLPDIAHQRFVTQMSECSWNKTMLNQGDVAPFQIDGNFGTPVGIVESFIQSHEYIMTAPPGNAKLEAAYTGDLNKVTLICLLPSIPAAWVASGGGSFKGMITRGGFKVDASWDNKGKLKTATITSELENDFYVTIGQTPIGSNEVQSIKVAGLGTGAFVNLKGKKGTKFTVTSA
;
A
#
# COMPACT_ATOMS: atom_id res chain seq x y z
N MET A 1 -9.67 -8.92 -2.25
CA MET A 1 -9.67 -8.48 -3.67
C MET A 1 -10.01 -7.01 -3.82
N SER A 2 -11.01 -6.48 -3.10
CA SER A 2 -11.41 -5.05 -3.11
C SER A 2 -10.25 -4.07 -2.91
N GLY A 3 -9.29 -4.38 -2.02
CA GLY A 3 -8.09 -3.57 -1.82
C GLY A 3 -7.32 -3.32 -3.13
N ARG A 4 -7.04 -4.39 -3.91
CA ARG A 4 -6.35 -4.32 -5.21
C ARG A 4 -7.17 -3.68 -6.32
N MET A 5 -8.50 -3.80 -6.26
CA MET A 5 -9.37 -3.12 -7.22
C MET A 5 -9.54 -1.64 -6.91
N LEU A 6 -8.89 -1.13 -5.86
CA LEU A 6 -8.95 0.27 -5.46
C LEU A 6 -10.37 0.72 -5.07
N LEU A 7 -11.16 -0.22 -4.49
CA LEU A 7 -12.55 -0.01 -4.08
C LEU A 7 -12.66 0.08 -2.54
N PRO A 8 -12.39 1.25 -1.93
CA PRO A 8 -12.36 1.44 -0.48
C PRO A 8 -13.67 1.06 0.21
N ASP A 9 -14.82 1.45 -0.34
CA ASP A 9 -16.12 1.23 0.30
C ASP A 9 -16.48 -0.26 0.35
N ILE A 10 -16.15 -1.00 -0.72
CA ILE A 10 -16.32 -2.46 -0.74
C ILE A 10 -15.37 -3.12 0.25
N ALA A 11 -14.13 -2.63 0.40
CA ALA A 11 -13.20 -3.15 1.41
C ALA A 11 -13.76 -2.99 2.82
N HIS A 12 -14.34 -1.81 3.14
CA HIS A 12 -15.01 -1.60 4.42
C HIS A 12 -16.23 -2.51 4.60
N GLN A 13 -17.10 -2.60 3.60
CA GLN A 13 -18.29 -3.45 3.67
C GLN A 13 -17.92 -4.91 3.93
N ARG A 14 -16.92 -5.44 3.23
CA ARG A 14 -16.45 -6.82 3.43
C ARG A 14 -15.85 -7.03 4.82
N PHE A 15 -15.13 -6.04 5.35
CA PHE A 15 -14.65 -6.09 6.73
C PHE A 15 -15.81 -6.13 7.73
N VAL A 16 -16.83 -5.29 7.55
CA VAL A 16 -18.02 -5.29 8.42
C VAL A 16 -18.73 -6.65 8.37
N THR A 17 -19.01 -7.17 7.17
CA THR A 17 -19.62 -8.50 7.01
C THR A 17 -18.81 -9.59 7.71
N GLN A 18 -17.48 -9.58 7.59
CA GLN A 18 -16.63 -10.55 8.28
C GLN A 18 -16.84 -10.47 9.81
N MET A 19 -16.86 -9.27 10.37
CA MET A 19 -16.96 -9.06 11.82
C MET A 19 -18.37 -9.32 12.36
N SER A 20 -19.42 -9.04 11.59
CA SER A 20 -20.81 -9.16 12.04
C SER A 20 -21.44 -10.52 11.75
N GLU A 21 -21.10 -11.14 10.62
CA GLU A 21 -21.81 -12.32 10.10
C GLU A 21 -20.92 -13.56 10.06
N CYS A 22 -19.61 -13.40 9.79
CA CYS A 22 -18.69 -14.52 9.57
C CYS A 22 -17.70 -14.74 10.73
N SER A 23 -18.01 -14.25 11.94
CA SER A 23 -17.15 -14.42 13.12
C SER A 23 -17.94 -14.83 14.34
N TRP A 24 -17.42 -15.75 15.14
CA TRP A 24 -18.01 -16.06 16.44
C TRP A 24 -17.83 -14.89 17.40
N ASN A 25 -18.90 -14.49 18.07
CA ASN A 25 -18.93 -13.33 18.97
C ASN A 25 -17.92 -13.39 20.14
N LYS A 26 -17.56 -14.59 20.62
CA LYS A 26 -16.66 -14.78 21.77
C LYS A 26 -15.20 -14.92 21.37
N THR A 27 -14.93 -15.67 20.30
CA THR A 27 -13.55 -16.06 19.92
C THR A 27 -13.02 -15.25 18.75
N MET A 28 -13.89 -14.56 18.01
CA MET A 28 -13.58 -13.92 16.72
C MET A 28 -12.97 -14.88 15.68
N LEU A 29 -13.14 -16.19 15.88
CA LEU A 29 -12.75 -17.19 14.90
C LEU A 29 -13.77 -17.15 13.75
N ASN A 30 -13.24 -17.31 12.53
CA ASN A 30 -14.03 -17.24 11.30
C ASN A 30 -14.95 -18.46 11.19
N GLN A 31 -16.20 -18.18 10.84
CA GLN A 31 -17.27 -19.15 10.64
C GLN A 31 -18.10 -18.77 9.41
N GLY A 32 -18.83 -19.72 8.84
CA GLY A 32 -19.74 -19.45 7.74
C GLY A 32 -20.92 -20.41 7.73
N ASP A 33 -22.03 -19.98 7.16
CA ASP A 33 -23.13 -20.89 6.87
C ASP A 33 -22.63 -21.93 5.87
N VAL A 34 -22.73 -23.23 6.21
CA VAL A 34 -22.11 -24.45 5.65
C VAL A 34 -20.82 -25.00 6.29
N ALA A 35 -20.07 -24.26 7.11
CA ALA A 35 -18.88 -24.81 7.81
C ALA A 35 -18.60 -24.13 9.18
N PRO A 36 -18.44 -24.90 10.27
CA PRO A 36 -18.36 -24.34 11.63
C PRO A 36 -17.13 -23.44 11.84
N PHE A 37 -15.94 -23.84 11.39
CA PHE A 37 -14.70 -23.06 11.51
C PHE A 37 -13.84 -23.24 10.27
N GLN A 38 -13.27 -22.15 9.75
CA GLN A 38 -12.15 -22.19 8.81
C GLN A 38 -11.18 -21.04 9.12
N ILE A 39 -9.87 -21.31 9.16
CA ILE A 39 -8.87 -20.29 9.55
C ILE A 39 -8.58 -19.25 8.45
N ASP A 40 -9.01 -19.53 7.22
CA ASP A 40 -8.76 -18.70 6.05
C ASP A 40 -9.29 -17.27 6.19
N GLY A 41 -10.49 -17.06 6.73
CA GLY A 41 -11.06 -15.73 6.95
C GLY A 41 -10.28 -14.91 7.99
N ASN A 42 -9.74 -15.57 9.02
CA ASN A 42 -8.91 -14.93 10.05
C ASN A 42 -7.57 -14.45 9.49
N PHE A 43 -7.00 -15.14 8.50
CA PHE A 43 -5.78 -14.69 7.82
C PHE A 43 -6.06 -13.76 6.63
N GLY A 44 -7.15 -13.99 5.91
CA GLY A 44 -7.53 -13.22 4.74
C GLY A 44 -7.99 -11.80 5.06
N THR A 45 -8.72 -11.62 6.17
CA THR A 45 -9.27 -10.31 6.55
C THR A 45 -8.18 -9.30 6.90
N PRO A 46 -7.19 -9.62 7.77
CA PRO A 46 -6.06 -8.74 8.01
C PRO A 46 -5.27 -8.41 6.74
N VAL A 47 -5.10 -9.37 5.83
CA VAL A 47 -4.43 -9.12 4.54
C VAL A 47 -5.23 -8.13 3.69
N GLY A 48 -6.56 -8.24 3.68
CA GLY A 48 -7.44 -7.28 3.02
C GLY A 48 -7.29 -5.85 3.57
N ILE A 49 -7.14 -5.72 4.89
CA ILE A 49 -6.88 -4.43 5.55
C ILE A 49 -5.50 -3.88 5.16
N VAL A 50 -4.46 -4.73 5.18
CA VAL A 50 -3.11 -4.34 4.76
C VAL A 50 -3.09 -3.86 3.31
N GLU A 51 -3.74 -4.57 2.39
CA GLU A 51 -3.80 -4.19 0.96
C GLU A 51 -4.58 -2.88 0.72
N SER A 52 -5.43 -2.44 1.66
CA SER A 52 -6.04 -1.10 1.62
C SER A 52 -5.09 0.02 2.02
N PHE A 53 -4.09 -0.28 2.87
CA PHE A 53 -3.10 0.67 3.36
C PHE A 53 -1.84 0.74 2.52
N ILE A 54 -1.40 -0.39 1.97
CA ILE A 54 -0.15 -0.47 1.22
C ILE A 54 -0.22 -1.59 0.19
N GLN A 55 0.30 -1.29 -1.00
CA GLN A 55 0.47 -2.27 -2.07
C GLN A 55 1.90 -2.21 -2.60
N SER A 56 2.43 -3.36 -2.98
CA SER A 56 3.79 -3.46 -3.53
C SER A 56 3.91 -4.59 -4.55
N HIS A 57 2.85 -4.82 -5.32
CA HIS A 57 2.79 -5.93 -6.28
C HIS A 57 3.09 -5.49 -7.72
N GLU A 58 3.05 -4.19 -7.98
CA GLU A 58 3.36 -3.60 -9.28
C GLU A 58 4.86 -3.36 -9.42
N TYR A 59 5.33 -3.38 -10.67
CA TYR A 59 6.70 -3.11 -11.02
C TYR A 59 6.76 -2.03 -12.09
N ILE A 60 7.83 -1.25 -12.08
CA ILE A 60 8.13 -0.23 -13.08
C ILE A 60 9.39 -0.66 -13.84
N MET A 61 9.38 -0.51 -15.16
CA MET A 61 10.58 -0.77 -15.97
C MET A 61 11.65 0.27 -15.66
N THR A 62 12.87 -0.18 -15.39
CA THR A 62 14.02 0.72 -15.37
C THR A 62 14.42 1.01 -16.81
N ALA A 63 13.90 2.11 -17.36
CA ALA A 63 14.26 2.54 -18.70
C ALA A 63 15.78 2.76 -18.81
N PRO A 64 16.41 2.43 -19.95
CA PRO A 64 17.71 2.99 -20.31
C PRO A 64 17.64 4.53 -20.29
N PRO A 65 18.76 5.23 -20.01
CA PRO A 65 18.78 6.69 -19.99
C PRO A 65 18.32 7.25 -21.35
N GLY A 66 17.10 7.80 -21.42
CA GLY A 66 16.55 8.39 -22.64
C GLY A 66 15.04 8.29 -22.82
N ASN A 67 14.35 7.36 -22.15
CA ASN A 67 12.88 7.30 -22.19
C ASN A 67 12.28 8.01 -20.97
N ALA A 68 11.61 9.15 -21.19
CA ALA A 68 11.07 10.00 -20.12
C ALA A 68 9.74 9.49 -19.53
N LYS A 69 9.15 8.45 -20.12
CA LYS A 69 7.85 7.91 -19.70
C LYS A 69 8.02 6.68 -18.82
N LEU A 70 7.35 6.67 -17.67
CA LEU A 70 7.30 5.50 -16.79
C LEU A 70 6.35 4.45 -17.39
N GLU A 71 6.84 3.22 -17.48
CA GLU A 71 6.09 2.08 -18.04
C GLU A 71 5.99 0.96 -17.00
N ALA A 72 4.85 0.28 -16.98
CA ALA A 72 4.64 -0.88 -16.12
C ALA A 72 5.48 -2.07 -16.59
N ALA A 73 6.07 -2.80 -15.64
CA ALA A 73 6.82 -4.03 -15.89
C ALA A 73 6.04 -5.26 -15.41
N TYR A 74 6.27 -6.39 -16.06
CA TYR A 74 5.56 -7.64 -15.82
C TYR A 74 6.48 -8.76 -15.32
N THR A 75 5.87 -9.91 -15.02
CA THR A 75 6.62 -11.12 -14.68
C THR A 75 7.36 -11.63 -15.90
N GLY A 76 8.70 -11.73 -15.82
CA GLY A 76 9.58 -12.10 -16.93
C GLY A 76 10.55 -10.99 -17.34
N ASP A 77 10.21 -9.73 -17.04
CA ASP A 77 11.10 -8.60 -17.35
C ASP A 77 12.31 -8.59 -16.41
N LEU A 78 13.50 -8.47 -17.01
CA LEU A 78 14.79 -8.44 -16.29
C LEU A 78 15.05 -7.09 -15.61
N ASN A 79 14.63 -6.00 -16.25
CA ASN A 79 14.92 -4.62 -15.84
C ASN A 79 13.71 -3.99 -15.16
N LYS A 80 13.39 -4.46 -13.95
CA LYS A 80 12.23 -4.00 -13.20
C LYS A 80 12.54 -3.68 -11.76
N VAL A 81 11.81 -2.69 -11.24
CA VAL A 81 11.92 -2.20 -9.88
C VAL A 81 10.54 -2.22 -9.23
N THR A 82 10.48 -2.54 -7.93
CA THR A 82 9.21 -2.60 -7.18
C THR A 82 8.61 -1.21 -7.03
N LEU A 83 7.30 -1.08 -7.24
CA LEU A 83 6.53 0.10 -6.88
C LEU A 83 5.86 -0.11 -5.52
N ILE A 84 6.11 0.78 -4.58
CA ILE A 84 5.40 0.87 -3.30
C ILE A 84 4.31 1.93 -3.44
N CYS A 85 3.05 1.52 -3.33
CA CYS A 85 1.91 2.41 -3.32
C CYS A 85 1.37 2.57 -1.89
N LEU A 86 1.39 3.81 -1.39
CA LEU A 86 0.91 4.17 -0.05
C LEU A 86 -0.55 4.61 -0.10
N LEU A 87 -1.35 4.12 0.85
CA LEU A 87 -2.77 4.45 1.02
C LEU A 87 -3.60 4.33 -0.28
N PRO A 88 -3.51 3.21 -1.02
CA PRO A 88 -4.18 3.07 -2.30
C PRO A 88 -5.71 3.08 -2.21
N SER A 89 -6.28 2.51 -1.15
CA SER A 89 -7.73 2.32 -1.05
C SER A 89 -8.21 2.36 0.39
N ILE A 90 -7.86 3.44 1.09
CA ILE A 90 -8.32 3.68 2.45
C ILE A 90 -9.82 4.04 2.48
N PRO A 91 -10.67 3.32 3.24
CA PRO A 91 -12.08 3.63 3.36
C PRO A 91 -12.37 4.93 4.10
N ALA A 92 -13.36 5.68 3.62
CA ALA A 92 -13.82 6.92 4.25
C ALA A 92 -14.28 6.68 5.70
N ALA A 93 -14.92 5.53 5.98
CA ALA A 93 -15.33 5.14 7.32
C ALA A 93 -14.17 5.01 8.31
N TRP A 94 -13.00 4.56 7.84
CA TRP A 94 -11.80 4.44 8.70
C TRP A 94 -11.18 5.82 8.96
N VAL A 95 -11.22 6.70 7.95
CA VAL A 95 -10.73 8.09 8.06
C VAL A 95 -11.62 8.93 8.97
N ALA A 96 -12.94 8.72 8.95
CA ALA A 96 -13.92 9.44 9.75
C ALA A 96 -13.69 9.34 11.26
N SER A 97 -12.93 8.34 11.72
CA SER A 97 -12.54 8.15 13.12
C SER A 97 -11.38 9.05 13.57
N GLY A 98 -10.97 10.04 12.75
CA GLY A 98 -9.94 11.02 13.10
C GLY A 98 -8.58 10.80 12.42
N GLY A 99 -8.52 9.97 11.38
CA GLY A 99 -7.28 9.54 10.72
C GLY A 99 -6.73 8.24 11.33
N GLY A 100 -5.46 7.95 11.07
CA GLY A 100 -4.87 6.69 11.51
C GLY A 100 -3.40 6.52 11.18
N SER A 101 -2.84 5.37 11.56
CA SER A 101 -1.46 5.02 11.29
C SER A 101 -1.25 3.51 11.28
N PHE A 102 -0.17 3.06 10.65
CA PHE A 102 0.35 1.71 10.78
C PHE A 102 1.87 1.74 10.96
N LYS A 103 2.41 0.65 11.53
CA LYS A 103 3.84 0.48 11.77
C LYS A 103 4.28 -0.94 11.43
N GLY A 104 5.46 -1.07 10.83
CA GLY A 104 6.14 -2.35 10.63
C GLY A 104 5.62 -3.18 9.46
N MET A 105 4.85 -2.60 8.53
CA MET A 105 4.43 -3.32 7.34
C MET A 105 5.62 -3.57 6.42
N ILE A 106 5.70 -4.77 5.84
CA ILE A 106 6.80 -5.15 4.94
C ILE A 106 6.29 -5.19 3.51
N THR A 107 7.00 -4.56 2.59
CA THR A 107 6.72 -4.60 1.15
C THR A 107 7.65 -5.56 0.42
N ARG A 108 7.29 -5.89 -0.82
CA ARG A 108 8.24 -6.56 -1.74
C ARG A 108 9.49 -5.70 -1.90
N GLY A 109 10.63 -6.37 -2.12
CA GLY A 109 11.95 -5.73 -2.18
C GLY A 109 12.61 -5.49 -0.81
N GLY A 110 11.96 -5.85 0.31
CA GLY A 110 12.58 -5.79 1.64
C GLY A 110 12.58 -4.40 2.24
N PHE A 111 11.45 -3.70 2.17
CA PHE A 111 11.28 -2.39 2.81
C PHE A 111 10.26 -2.48 3.94
N LYS A 112 10.62 -1.91 5.09
CA LYS A 112 9.72 -1.74 6.23
C LYS A 112 9.11 -0.35 6.19
N VAL A 113 7.79 -0.27 6.30
CA VAL A 113 7.03 0.97 6.14
C VAL A 113 6.20 1.25 7.38
N ASP A 114 6.33 2.48 7.85
CA ASP A 114 5.49 3.10 8.86
C ASP A 114 4.80 4.29 8.21
N ALA A 115 3.49 4.47 8.40
CA ALA A 115 2.77 5.61 7.81
C ALA A 115 1.64 6.12 8.69
N SER A 116 1.28 7.38 8.49
CA SER A 116 0.16 8.03 9.17
C SER A 116 -0.59 8.98 8.24
N TRP A 117 -1.88 9.12 8.46
CA TRP A 117 -2.77 9.98 7.68
C TRP A 117 -3.71 10.79 8.57
N ASP A 118 -4.23 11.88 8.01
CA ASP A 118 -5.17 12.77 8.69
C ASP A 118 -6.63 12.32 8.60
N ASN A 119 -7.51 13.10 9.22
CA ASN A 119 -8.97 12.91 9.18
C ASN A 119 -9.62 13.18 7.82
N LYS A 120 -8.82 13.47 6.78
CA LYS A 120 -9.23 13.59 5.38
C LYS A 120 -8.60 12.48 4.51
N GLY A 121 -7.89 11.54 5.13
CA GLY A 121 -7.22 10.43 4.43
C GLY A 121 -5.94 10.84 3.73
N LYS A 122 -5.41 12.04 3.97
CA LYS A 122 -4.16 12.51 3.39
C LYS A 122 -2.97 12.01 4.20
N LEU A 123 -1.93 11.54 3.51
CA LEU A 123 -0.69 11.09 4.13
C LEU A 123 0.00 12.26 4.84
N LYS A 124 0.19 12.15 6.15
CA LYS A 124 1.00 13.08 6.94
C LYS A 124 2.48 12.77 6.79
N THR A 125 2.85 11.53 7.10
CA THR A 125 4.22 11.04 6.97
C THR A 125 4.23 9.55 6.74
N ALA A 126 5.12 9.09 5.87
CA ALA A 126 5.55 7.71 5.79
C ALA A 126 7.08 7.63 5.92
N THR A 127 7.55 6.67 6.72
CA THR A 127 8.95 6.31 6.84
C THR A 127 9.17 4.96 6.20
N ILE A 128 10.01 4.91 5.17
CA ILE A 128 10.39 3.69 4.48
C ILE A 128 11.84 3.38 4.86
N THR A 129 12.04 2.24 5.52
CA THR A 129 13.36 1.73 5.89
C THR A 129 13.73 0.60 4.94
N SER A 130 14.86 0.74 4.25
CA SER A 130 15.44 -0.29 3.39
C SER A 130 16.17 -1.30 4.26
N GLU A 131 15.70 -2.55 4.28
CA GLU A 131 16.37 -3.67 4.97
C GLU A 131 17.32 -4.42 4.02
N LEU A 132 17.10 -4.28 2.70
CA LEU A 132 17.88 -4.83 1.60
C LEU A 132 18.31 -3.75 0.62
N GLU A 133 19.41 -3.97 -0.10
CA GLU A 133 19.99 -3.03 -1.08
C GLU A 133 19.27 -3.07 -2.44
N ASN A 134 17.98 -2.76 -2.44
CA ASN A 134 17.15 -2.71 -3.65
C ASN A 134 16.69 -1.28 -3.93
N ASP A 135 16.60 -0.94 -5.21
CA ASP A 135 15.93 0.27 -5.67
C ASP A 135 14.40 0.06 -5.63
N PHE A 136 13.65 1.14 -5.48
CA PHE A 136 12.19 1.12 -5.48
C PHE A 136 11.61 2.45 -5.95
N TYR A 137 10.40 2.40 -6.48
CA TYR A 137 9.57 3.59 -6.67
C TYR A 137 8.57 3.70 -5.54
N VAL A 138 8.21 4.93 -5.18
CA VAL A 138 7.12 5.20 -4.25
C VAL A 138 6.09 6.13 -4.90
N THR A 139 4.82 5.86 -4.63
CA THR A 139 3.67 6.69 -5.01
C THR A 139 2.60 6.66 -3.92
N ILE A 140 1.55 7.46 -4.08
CA ILE A 140 0.43 7.57 -3.15
C ILE A 140 -0.90 7.42 -3.89
N GLY A 141 -1.87 6.77 -3.26
CA GLY A 141 -3.25 6.70 -3.73
C GLY A 141 -3.42 5.80 -4.95
N GLN A 142 -4.18 6.28 -5.94
CA GLN A 142 -4.63 5.48 -7.08
C GLN A 142 -4.00 5.92 -8.39
N THR A 143 -2.85 6.59 -8.34
CA THR A 143 -2.21 7.16 -9.52
C THR A 143 -1.76 6.06 -10.48
N PRO A 144 -2.29 6.01 -11.72
CA PRO A 144 -1.81 5.05 -12.71
C PRO A 144 -0.36 5.33 -13.12
N ILE A 145 0.42 4.28 -13.35
CA ILE A 145 1.80 4.38 -13.81
C ILE A 145 1.85 5.18 -15.13
N GLY A 146 2.69 6.23 -15.17
CA GLY A 146 2.86 7.09 -16.34
C GLY A 146 1.85 8.23 -16.45
N SER A 147 0.97 8.42 -15.46
CA SER A 147 0.13 9.63 -15.35
C SER A 147 0.86 10.78 -14.65
N ASN A 148 0.67 12.01 -15.14
CA ASN A 148 1.22 13.23 -14.54
C ASN A 148 0.21 13.97 -13.64
N GLU A 149 -1.04 13.49 -13.54
CA GLU A 149 -2.17 14.31 -13.09
C GLU A 149 -2.69 14.05 -11.67
N VAL A 150 -1.98 13.31 -10.81
CA VAL A 150 -2.53 12.98 -9.48
C VAL A 150 -1.46 13.05 -8.40
N GLN A 151 -1.91 13.50 -7.21
CA GLN A 151 -1.24 13.57 -5.91
C GLN A 151 0.28 13.35 -5.92
N SER A 152 1.03 14.45 -5.78
CA SER A 152 2.48 14.40 -5.67
C SER A 152 2.92 14.05 -4.26
N ILE A 153 4.03 13.33 -4.18
CA ILE A 153 4.74 13.07 -2.93
C ILE A 153 6.01 13.90 -2.90
N LYS A 154 6.40 14.32 -1.69
CA LYS A 154 7.69 14.94 -1.41
C LYS A 154 8.53 13.94 -0.62
N VAL A 155 9.73 13.65 -1.12
CA VAL A 155 10.72 12.86 -0.39
C VAL A 155 11.83 13.77 0.11
N ALA A 156 12.08 13.73 1.42
CA ALA A 156 13.09 14.55 2.05
C ALA A 156 14.47 14.35 1.37
N GLY A 157 15.02 15.42 0.80
CA GLY A 157 16.34 15.44 0.17
C GLY A 157 16.43 14.91 -1.27
N LEU A 158 15.34 14.40 -1.85
CA LEU A 158 15.35 13.78 -3.19
C LEU A 158 14.41 14.47 -4.20
N GLY A 159 13.40 15.21 -3.74
CA GLY A 159 12.55 16.04 -4.58
C GLY A 159 11.05 15.74 -4.44
N THR A 160 10.27 16.23 -5.40
CA THR A 160 8.81 16.09 -5.46
C THR A 160 8.41 15.49 -6.81
N GLY A 161 7.45 14.57 -6.80
CA GLY A 161 6.87 13.99 -8.02
C GLY A 161 5.73 13.03 -7.71
N ALA A 162 5.02 12.57 -8.75
CA ALA A 162 3.97 11.54 -8.60
C ALA A 162 4.58 10.15 -8.34
N PHE A 163 5.74 9.89 -8.95
CA PHE A 163 6.56 8.69 -8.74
C PHE A 163 7.99 9.13 -8.48
N VAL A 164 8.55 8.71 -7.35
CA VAL A 164 9.93 9.05 -6.98
C VAL A 164 10.74 7.76 -6.91
N ASN A 165 11.81 7.66 -7.71
CA ASN A 165 12.78 6.58 -7.64
C ASN A 165 13.70 6.80 -6.43
N LEU A 166 13.82 5.80 -5.58
CA LEU A 166 14.65 5.79 -4.40
C LEU A 166 15.62 4.61 -4.47
N LYS A 167 16.91 4.91 -4.32
CA LYS A 167 17.95 3.89 -4.26
C LYS A 167 18.14 3.41 -2.83
N GLY A 168 17.59 2.24 -2.51
CA GLY A 168 17.67 1.67 -1.17
C GLY A 168 19.07 1.13 -0.90
N LYS A 169 19.69 1.59 0.19
CA LYS A 169 20.85 0.92 0.79
C LYS A 169 20.42 0.38 2.15
N LYS A 170 20.99 -0.74 2.57
CA LYS A 170 20.63 -1.35 3.85
C LYS A 170 20.77 -0.34 5.00
N GLY A 171 19.68 -0.17 5.75
CA GLY A 171 19.57 0.75 6.87
C GLY A 171 19.17 2.19 6.51
N THR A 172 19.06 2.56 5.23
CA THR A 172 18.63 3.92 4.86
C THR A 172 17.15 4.12 5.10
N LYS A 173 16.80 5.31 5.60
CA LYS A 173 15.44 5.72 5.86
C LYS A 173 15.05 6.86 4.93
N PHE A 174 13.88 6.73 4.32
CA PHE A 174 13.28 7.75 3.47
C PHE A 174 12.02 8.27 4.14
N THR A 175 11.90 9.59 4.27
CA THR A 175 10.70 10.24 4.80
C THR A 175 9.91 10.81 3.63
N VAL A 176 8.67 10.36 3.50
CA VAL A 176 7.73 10.73 2.45
C VAL A 176 6.57 11.49 3.08
N THR A 177 6.18 12.62 2.48
CA THR A 177 5.01 13.41 2.88
C THR A 177 4.17 13.70 1.65
N SER A 178 2.86 13.93 1.81
CA SER A 178 2.07 14.51 0.71
C SER A 178 2.61 15.90 0.37
N ALA A 179 2.75 16.20 -0.91
CA ALA A 179 3.13 17.54 -1.39
C ALA A 179 1.94 18.51 -1.35
#